data_AF-A0A8C6JGT6-F1
#
_entry.id   AF-A0A8C6JGT6-F1
#
_cell.length_a   1.000
_cell.length_b   1.000
_cell.length_c   1.000
_cell.angle_alpha   90.00
_cell.angle_beta   90.00
_cell.angle_gamma   90.00
#
_symmetry.space_group_name_H-M   'P 1'
#
loop_
_entity.id
_entity.type
_entity.pdbx_description
1 polymer ?
#
loop_
_entity_poly.entity_id
_entity_poly.type
_entity_poly.pdbx_seq_one_letter_code
_entity_poly.pdbx_strand_id
1 'polypeptide(L)'
;MERFMSHILLNRLVAMNIPKCHLMILLDLVRSKQSHQRITNSDIHKSCLHIAIERPTESAMLLSLTGVRSIIANQWHTTLQENAERLEILSENLLSIARTTGQTVHSLQKRKINRERDSIEMEMDSHSSPRDKAEEQTTSSSLPATHPSFFNCVLYGLPNIIIM
;
A
#
# COMPACT_ATOMS: atom_id res chain seq x y z
N MET A 1 1.74 4.05 13.31
CA MET A 1 2.39 5.08 12.49
C MET A 1 1.31 5.76 11.67
N GLU A 2 1.07 7.04 11.91
CA GLU A 2 -0.06 7.78 11.34
C GLU A 2 0.26 8.30 9.95
N ARG A 3 0.71 9.54 9.81
CA ARG A 3 1.26 10.07 8.55
C ARG A 3 2.75 10.32 8.76
N PHE A 4 3.58 9.97 7.80
CA PHE A 4 5.03 10.21 7.86
C PHE A 4 5.36 11.66 8.21
N MET A 5 4.68 12.60 7.55
CA MET A 5 4.86 14.05 7.74
C MET A 5 4.41 14.57 9.11
N SER A 6 3.62 13.82 9.88
CA SER A 6 3.28 14.18 11.27
C SER A 6 4.46 13.99 12.24
N HIS A 7 5.48 13.23 11.83
CA HIS A 7 6.62 12.89 12.68
C HIS A 7 7.91 13.63 12.32
N ILE A 8 7.94 14.34 11.17
CA ILE A 8 9.10 15.06 10.68
C ILE A 8 8.68 16.45 10.25
N LEU A 9 9.42 17.47 10.70
CA LEU A 9 9.20 18.85 10.28
C LEU A 9 9.62 19.02 8.81
N LEU A 10 8.78 19.68 8.01
CA LEU A 10 9.03 19.90 6.58
C LEU A 10 10.41 20.54 6.30
N ASN A 11 10.78 21.57 7.06
CA ASN A 11 12.07 22.25 6.88
C ASN A 11 13.26 21.30 7.13
N ARG A 12 13.13 20.37 8.08
CA ARG A 12 14.15 19.34 8.33
C ARG A 12 14.18 18.32 7.20
N LEU A 13 13.02 17.87 6.73
CA LEU A 13 12.92 16.94 5.60
C LEU A 13 13.67 17.48 4.39
N VAL A 14 13.34 18.71 3.95
CA VAL A 14 13.97 19.35 2.80
C VAL A 14 15.48 19.52 3.00
N ALA A 15 15.91 19.87 4.21
CA ALA A 15 17.33 20.02 4.53
C ALA A 15 18.11 18.70 4.58
N MET A 16 17.45 17.54 4.72
CA MET A 16 18.15 16.25 4.80
C MET A 16 18.94 15.92 3.53
N ASN A 17 18.47 16.37 2.36
CA ASN A 17 19.11 16.18 1.05
C ASN A 17 19.82 14.82 0.92
N ILE A 18 19.06 13.77 0.62
CA ILE A 18 19.46 12.36 0.62
C ILE A 18 19.54 11.77 -0.82
N PRO A 19 20.38 12.32 -1.73
CA PRO A 19 20.42 11.93 -3.14
C PRO A 19 20.94 10.50 -3.39
N LYS A 20 21.54 9.88 -2.37
CA LYS A 20 22.02 8.49 -2.39
C LYS A 20 20.96 7.50 -1.91
N CYS A 21 19.77 7.96 -1.51
CA CYS A 21 18.66 7.10 -1.14
C CYS A 21 18.00 6.54 -2.42
N HIS A 22 18.24 5.25 -2.69
CA HIS A 22 17.70 4.58 -3.87
C HIS A 22 16.23 4.19 -3.68
N LEU A 23 15.89 3.66 -2.50
CA LEU A 23 14.55 3.23 -2.17
C LEU A 23 14.17 3.71 -0.77
N MET A 24 12.95 4.20 -0.62
CA MET A 24 12.29 4.41 0.65
C MET A 24 10.96 3.67 0.68
N ILE A 25 10.70 2.92 1.75
CA ILE A 25 9.43 2.19 1.92
C ILE A 25 8.67 2.84 3.07
N LEU A 26 7.52 3.44 2.75
CA LEU A 26 6.60 4.07 3.68
C LEU A 26 5.39 3.17 3.93
N LEU A 27 5.40 2.50 5.07
CA LEU A 27 4.26 1.73 5.58
C LEU A 27 3.58 2.50 6.71
N ASP A 28 3.22 3.75 6.43
CA ASP A 28 2.42 4.60 7.30
C ASP A 28 0.92 4.42 6.98
N LEU A 29 0.12 5.42 7.35
CA LEU A 29 -1.35 5.48 7.27
C LEU A 29 -2.07 4.44 8.12
N VAL A 30 -1.41 3.88 9.14
CA VAL A 30 -2.03 2.96 10.08
C VAL A 30 -3.09 3.70 10.90
N ARG A 31 -4.35 3.29 10.77
CA ARG A 31 -5.49 3.93 11.42
C ARG A 31 -6.20 2.99 12.39
N SER A 32 -6.06 3.25 13.68
CA SER A 32 -6.95 2.81 14.77
C SER A 32 -7.92 3.92 15.17
N LYS A 33 -8.98 3.59 15.92
CA LYS A 33 -9.92 4.58 16.48
C LYS A 33 -9.20 5.69 17.28
N GLN A 34 -8.24 5.29 18.11
CA GLN A 34 -7.44 6.22 18.92
C GLN A 34 -6.54 7.11 18.05
N SER A 35 -5.88 6.53 17.04
CA SER A 35 -5.05 7.33 16.12
C SER A 35 -5.86 8.32 15.30
N HIS A 36 -7.08 7.94 14.89
CA HIS A 36 -7.94 8.83 14.15
C HIS A 36 -8.33 10.05 14.99
N GLN A 37 -8.68 9.84 16.26
CA GLN A 37 -8.95 10.95 17.19
C GLN A 37 -7.72 11.85 17.38
N ARG A 38 -6.52 11.28 17.56
CA ARG A 38 -5.28 12.06 17.69
C ARG A 38 -4.97 12.89 16.44
N ILE A 39 -5.10 12.31 15.25
CA ILE A 39 -4.90 13.02 13.98
C ILE A 39 -5.90 14.16 13.85
N THR A 40 -7.20 13.89 14.04
CA THR A 40 -8.24 14.91 13.93
C THR A 40 -7.98 16.06 14.90
N ASN A 41 -7.63 15.77 16.16
CA ASN A 41 -7.32 16.79 17.14
C ASN A 41 -6.05 17.60 16.79
N SER A 42 -5.02 16.93 16.24
CA SER A 42 -3.80 17.61 15.81
C SER A 42 -4.03 18.50 14.58
N ASP A 43 -4.88 18.07 13.66
CA ASP A 43 -5.17 18.78 12.41
C ASP A 43 -5.98 20.06 12.66
N ILE A 44 -6.72 20.19 13.77
CA ILE A 44 -7.45 21.43 14.16
C ILE A 44 -6.53 22.66 14.19
N HIS A 45 -5.29 22.49 14.60
CA HIS A 45 -4.33 23.59 14.73
C HIS A 45 -3.43 23.78 13.51
N LYS A 46 -3.58 22.96 12.45
CA LYS A 46 -2.77 23.02 11.24
C LYS A 46 -3.46 23.86 10.17
N SER A 47 -2.67 24.57 9.37
CA SER A 47 -3.20 25.24 8.18
C SER A 47 -3.58 24.21 7.11
N CYS A 48 -4.54 24.56 6.24
CA CYS A 48 -4.96 23.68 5.14
C CYS A 48 -3.79 23.27 4.23
N LEU A 49 -2.82 24.18 4.03
CA LEU A 49 -1.60 23.90 3.27
C LEU A 49 -0.73 22.84 3.97
N HIS A 50 -0.61 22.91 5.30
CA HIS A 50 0.15 21.91 6.06
C HIS A 50 -0.52 20.54 6.00
N ILE A 51 -1.85 20.47 6.05
CA ILE A 51 -2.58 19.21 5.91
C ILE A 51 -2.46 18.66 4.47
N ALA A 52 -2.46 19.54 3.47
CA ALA A 52 -2.34 19.13 2.06
C ALA A 52 -1.00 18.43 1.76
N ILE A 53 0.12 18.94 2.30
CA ILE A 53 1.44 18.32 2.09
C ILE A 53 1.60 16.97 2.81
N GLU A 54 0.78 16.68 3.82
CA GLU A 54 0.78 15.38 4.52
C GLU A 54 0.06 14.27 3.74
N ARG A 55 -0.57 14.59 2.61
CA ARG A 55 -1.19 13.59 1.74
C ARG A 55 -0.12 12.70 1.10
N PRO A 56 -0.44 11.44 0.75
CA PRO A 56 0.57 10.48 0.31
C PRO A 56 1.34 10.90 -0.94
N THR A 57 0.64 11.44 -1.94
CA THR A 57 1.24 11.91 -3.19
C THR A 57 2.17 13.10 -2.95
N GLU A 58 1.72 14.09 -2.18
CA GLU A 58 2.48 15.28 -1.84
C GLU A 58 3.71 14.93 -0.98
N SER A 59 3.55 13.99 -0.04
CA SER A 59 4.67 13.45 0.75
C SER A 59 5.70 12.74 -0.14
N ALA A 60 5.25 11.95 -1.13
CA ALA A 60 6.13 11.31 -2.09
C ALA A 60 6.87 12.34 -2.97
N MET A 61 6.18 13.40 -3.44
CA MET A 61 6.81 14.50 -4.17
C MET A 61 7.90 15.18 -3.35
N LEU A 62 7.63 15.47 -2.07
CA LEU A 62 8.62 16.06 -1.17
C LEU A 62 9.84 15.15 -1.02
N LEU A 63 9.65 13.85 -0.81
CA LEU A 63 10.74 12.88 -0.73
C LEU A 63 11.53 12.75 -2.05
N SER A 64 10.87 12.85 -3.20
CA SER A 64 11.57 12.92 -4.47
C SER A 64 12.42 14.18 -4.57
N LEU A 65 11.91 15.33 -4.12
CA LEU A 65 12.67 16.58 -4.06
C LEU A 65 13.85 16.53 -3.08
N THR A 66 13.78 15.71 -2.02
CA THR A 66 14.93 15.48 -1.13
C THR A 66 15.97 14.53 -1.71
N GLY A 67 15.73 13.95 -2.89
CA GLY A 67 16.69 13.10 -3.61
C GLY A 67 16.41 11.60 -3.52
N VAL A 68 15.27 11.17 -2.97
CA VAL A 68 14.87 9.76 -2.98
C VAL A 68 14.47 9.33 -4.39
N ARG A 69 15.11 8.27 -4.92
CA ARG A 69 14.91 7.84 -6.32
C ARG A 69 13.65 7.01 -6.56
N SER A 70 13.21 6.27 -5.56
CA SER A 70 12.03 5.41 -5.63
C SER A 70 11.38 5.29 -4.26
N ILE A 71 10.06 5.36 -4.21
CA ILE A 71 9.28 5.39 -2.97
C ILE A 71 8.14 4.39 -3.11
N ILE A 72 8.09 3.40 -2.22
CA ILE A 72 6.96 2.49 -2.10
C ILE A 72 6.11 2.97 -0.93
N ALA A 73 4.86 3.36 -1.16
CA ALA A 73 4.01 3.97 -0.13
C ALA A 73 2.54 3.54 -0.21
N ASN A 74 1.81 3.67 0.90
CA ASN A 74 0.37 3.49 0.95
C ASN A 74 -0.37 4.75 0.43
N GLN A 75 -1.49 4.58 -0.27
CA GLN A 75 -2.38 5.67 -0.77
C GLN A 75 -3.52 5.99 0.19
N TRP A 76 -3.96 5.00 0.95
CA TRP A 76 -5.11 5.04 1.84
C TRP A 76 -4.76 4.40 3.18
N HIS A 77 -5.63 4.69 4.15
CA HIS A 77 -5.50 4.13 5.48
C HIS A 77 -5.54 2.61 5.48
N THR A 78 -4.75 2.05 6.39
CA THR A 78 -4.49 0.61 6.49
C THR A 78 -4.47 0.21 7.96
N THR A 79 -4.49 -1.08 8.22
CA THR A 79 -4.23 -1.64 9.56
C THR A 79 -2.74 -1.93 9.76
N LEU A 80 -2.34 -2.10 11.02
CA LEU A 80 -0.97 -2.51 11.34
C LEU A 80 -0.65 -3.90 10.77
N GLN A 81 -1.62 -4.82 10.86
CA GLN A 81 -1.49 -6.17 10.34
C GLN A 81 -1.25 -6.18 8.83
N GLU A 82 -2.06 -5.45 8.06
CA GLU A 82 -1.87 -5.35 6.61
C GLU A 82 -0.50 -4.77 6.22
N ASN A 83 0.01 -3.81 6.99
CA ASN A 83 1.36 -3.27 6.78
C ASN A 83 2.45 -4.26 7.16
N ALA A 84 2.27 -5.06 8.21
CA ALA A 84 3.22 -6.10 8.59
C ALA A 84 3.31 -7.19 7.51
N GLU A 85 2.17 -7.71 7.04
CA GLU A 85 2.11 -8.67 5.94
C GLU A 85 2.72 -8.09 4.65
N ARG A 86 2.43 -6.81 4.37
CA ARG A 86 3.02 -6.11 3.22
C ARG A 86 4.53 -5.98 3.35
N LEU A 87 5.06 -5.66 4.53
CA LEU A 87 6.50 -5.58 4.77
C LEU A 87 7.19 -6.92 4.49
N GLU A 88 6.60 -8.03 4.95
CA GLU A 88 7.12 -9.38 4.72
C GLU A 88 7.19 -9.70 3.22
N ILE A 89 6.13 -9.42 2.47
CA ILE A 89 6.12 -9.64 1.01
C ILE A 89 7.14 -8.74 0.31
N LEU A 90 7.20 -7.46 0.68
CA LEU A 90 8.15 -6.52 0.08
C LEU A 90 9.60 -6.94 0.37
N SER A 91 9.93 -7.33 1.60
CA SER A 91 11.29 -7.73 1.98
C SER A 91 11.71 -9.04 1.30
N GLU A 92 10.83 -10.04 1.24
CA GLU A 92 11.07 -11.30 0.52
C GLU A 92 11.39 -11.03 -0.96
N ASN A 93 10.56 -10.22 -1.64
CA ASN A 93 10.74 -9.97 -3.06
C ASN A 93 11.98 -9.11 -3.35
N LEU A 94 12.25 -8.09 -2.54
CA LEU A 94 13.39 -7.18 -2.76
C LEU A 94 14.72 -7.80 -2.38
N LEU A 95 14.80 -8.50 -1.24
CA LEU A 95 16.06 -8.95 -0.66
C LEU A 95 16.38 -10.41 -0.96
N SER A 96 15.38 -11.29 -0.90
CA SER A 96 15.61 -12.73 -1.08
C SER A 96 15.52 -13.14 -2.56
N ILE A 97 14.51 -12.63 -3.27
CA ILE A 97 14.30 -12.96 -4.70
C ILE A 97 15.05 -11.96 -5.61
N ALA A 98 15.51 -10.82 -5.08
CA ALA A 98 16.19 -9.75 -5.81
C ALA A 98 15.36 -9.18 -6.99
N ARG A 99 14.04 -9.08 -6.81
CA ARG A 99 13.15 -8.46 -7.80
C ARG A 99 13.33 -6.95 -7.80
N THR A 100 13.11 -6.36 -8.98
CA THR A 100 13.03 -4.90 -9.10
C THR A 100 11.86 -4.34 -8.29
N THR A 101 11.96 -3.09 -7.84
CA THR A 101 10.89 -2.39 -7.11
C THR A 101 9.51 -2.48 -7.78
N GLY A 102 9.44 -2.36 -9.10
CA GLY A 102 8.20 -2.47 -9.87
C GLY A 102 7.65 -3.88 -9.92
N GLN A 103 8.50 -4.88 -10.15
CA GLN A 103 8.09 -6.30 -10.10
C GLN A 103 7.61 -6.69 -8.71
N THR A 104 8.25 -6.17 -7.65
CA THR A 104 7.84 -6.38 -6.27
C THR A 104 6.43 -5.83 -6.01
N VAL A 105 6.16 -4.56 -6.33
CA VAL A 105 4.83 -3.96 -6.13
C VAL A 105 3.77 -4.66 -6.99
N HIS A 106 4.09 -5.03 -8.22
CA HIS A 106 3.19 -5.79 -9.08
C HIS A 106 2.87 -7.18 -8.49
N SER A 107 3.87 -7.87 -7.94
CA SER A 107 3.70 -9.18 -7.30
C SER A 107 2.85 -9.11 -6.04
N LEU A 108 3.02 -8.05 -5.26
CA LEU A 108 2.20 -7.77 -4.08
C LEU A 108 0.72 -7.62 -4.46
N GLN A 109 0.42 -6.87 -5.53
CA GLN A 109 -0.94 -6.69 -6.05
C GLN A 109 -1.53 -8.04 -6.52
N LYS A 110 -0.77 -8.80 -7.31
CA LYS A 110 -1.21 -10.10 -7.85
C LYS A 110 -1.47 -11.14 -6.75
N ARG A 111 -0.61 -11.21 -5.73
CA ARG A 111 -0.74 -12.17 -4.62
C ARG A 111 -2.04 -11.95 -3.84
N LYS A 112 -2.45 -10.70 -3.63
CA LYS A 112 -3.70 -10.40 -2.94
C LYS A 112 -4.94 -10.75 -3.77
N ILE A 113 -4.91 -10.48 -5.09
CA ILE A 113 -6.00 -10.88 -6.00
C ILE A 113 -6.19 -12.39 -6.00
N ASN A 114 -5.09 -13.17 -6.03
CA ASN A 114 -5.18 -14.63 -6.02
C ASN A 114 -5.73 -15.17 -4.69
N ARG A 115 -5.28 -14.64 -3.54
CA ARG A 115 -5.79 -15.05 -2.23
C ARG A 115 -7.31 -14.85 -2.09
N GLU A 116 -7.84 -13.74 -2.63
CA GLU A 116 -9.28 -13.47 -2.57
C GLU A 116 -10.09 -14.43 -3.45
N ARG A 117 -9.57 -14.81 -4.63
CA ARG A 117 -10.18 -15.84 -5.49
C ARG A 117 -10.25 -17.18 -4.76
N ASP A 118 -9.14 -17.62 -4.17
CA ASP A 118 -9.07 -18.90 -3.45
C ASP A 118 -10.06 -18.95 -2.27
N SER A 119 -10.27 -17.82 -1.57
CA SER A 119 -11.25 -17.74 -0.48
C SER A 119 -12.71 -17.78 -0.96
N ILE A 120 -13.02 -17.16 -2.09
CA ILE A 120 -14.40 -17.16 -2.65
C ILE A 120 -14.76 -18.54 -3.19
N GLU A 121 -13.83 -19.24 -3.85
CA GLU A 121 -14.03 -20.61 -4.32
C GLU A 121 -14.32 -21.58 -3.14
N MET A 122 -13.61 -21.44 -2.01
CA MET A 122 -13.89 -22.26 -0.82
C MET A 122 -15.26 -21.99 -0.18
N GLU A 123 -15.74 -20.73 -0.17
CA GLU A 123 -17.07 -20.42 0.38
C GLU A 123 -18.21 -20.92 -0.51
N MET A 124 -18.02 -20.91 -1.84
CA MET A 124 -19.00 -21.42 -2.79
C MET A 124 -19.19 -22.95 -2.69
N ASP A 125 -18.09 -23.68 -2.44
CA ASP A 125 -18.12 -25.14 -2.22
C ASP A 125 -18.74 -25.53 -0.85
N SER A 126 -18.79 -24.59 0.10
CA SER A 126 -19.33 -24.83 1.44
C SER A 126 -20.86 -24.75 1.52
N HIS A 127 -21.51 -24.20 0.48
CA HIS A 127 -22.97 -23.98 0.43
C HIS A 127 -23.72 -24.86 -0.57
N SER A 128 -23.05 -25.73 -1.34
CA SER A 128 -23.73 -26.64 -2.26
C SER A 128 -24.19 -27.92 -1.56
N SER A 129 -25.44 -27.95 -1.08
CA SER A 129 -26.14 -29.22 -0.82
C SER A 129 -26.52 -29.88 -2.16
N PRO A 130 -26.40 -31.21 -2.31
CA PRO A 130 -26.67 -31.86 -3.59
C PRO A 130 -28.19 -32.06 -3.75
N ARG A 131 -28.85 -31.16 -4.47
CA ARG A 131 -30.11 -31.53 -5.13
C ARG A 131 -30.29 -30.84 -6.48
N ASP A 132 -30.39 -31.72 -7.46
CA ASP A 132 -30.95 -31.60 -8.80
C ASP A 132 -30.17 -30.79 -9.85
N LYS A 133 -29.55 -31.56 -10.76
CA LYS A 133 -29.02 -31.12 -12.04
C LYS A 133 -30.18 -30.89 -13.02
N ALA A 134 -30.29 -29.68 -13.57
CA ALA A 134 -30.78 -29.45 -14.93
C ALA A 134 -30.28 -28.09 -15.43
N GLU A 135 -29.48 -28.15 -16.50
CA GLU A 135 -29.27 -27.17 -17.57
C GLU A 135 -29.56 -25.69 -17.28
N GLU A 136 -28.51 -24.86 -17.27
CA GLU A 136 -28.43 -23.72 -18.20
C GLU A 136 -27.00 -23.21 -18.33
N GLN A 137 -26.52 -23.29 -19.56
CA GLN A 137 -25.24 -22.82 -20.03
C GLN A 137 -25.31 -21.29 -20.14
N THR A 138 -24.81 -20.57 -19.13
CA THR A 138 -24.46 -19.16 -19.33
C THR A 138 -23.14 -18.87 -18.66
N THR A 139 -22.10 -18.74 -19.48
CA THR A 139 -20.81 -18.14 -19.17
C THR A 139 -21.02 -16.75 -18.56
N SER A 140 -21.03 -16.65 -17.23
CA SER A 140 -20.82 -15.39 -16.53
C SER A 140 -19.45 -15.46 -15.84
N SER A 141 -18.45 -14.99 -16.56
CA SER A 141 -17.14 -14.66 -16.01
C SER A 141 -17.27 -13.41 -15.14
N SER A 142 -17.87 -13.55 -13.95
CA SER A 142 -17.84 -12.49 -12.95
C SER A 142 -16.43 -12.42 -12.37
N LEU A 143 -15.60 -11.56 -12.94
CA LEU A 143 -14.38 -11.11 -12.29
C LEU A 143 -14.75 -10.61 -10.89
N PRO A 144 -14.16 -11.14 -9.80
CA PRO A 144 -14.49 -10.67 -8.46
C PRO A 144 -14.14 -9.18 -8.36
N ALA A 145 -15.06 -8.42 -7.76
CA ALA A 145 -14.89 -6.99 -7.53
C ALA A 145 -13.59 -6.77 -6.75
N THR A 146 -12.57 -6.29 -7.45
CA THR A 146 -11.21 -6.23 -6.93
C THR A 146 -11.17 -5.27 -5.75
N HIS A 147 -10.94 -5.77 -4.53
CA HIS A 147 -11.00 -4.93 -3.33
C HIS A 147 -9.95 -3.80 -3.42
N PRO A 148 -10.32 -2.52 -3.22
CA PRO A 148 -9.41 -1.38 -3.41
C PRO A 148 -8.09 -1.44 -2.62
N SER A 149 -8.06 -2.19 -1.50
CA SER A 149 -6.86 -2.35 -0.67
C SER A 149 -5.68 -3.04 -1.39
N PHE A 150 -5.93 -3.73 -2.52
CA PHE A 150 -4.89 -4.35 -3.34
C PHE A 150 -4.00 -3.31 -4.00
N PHE A 151 -4.57 -2.20 -4.42
CA PHE A 151 -3.87 -1.10 -5.07
C PHE A 151 -3.37 -0.04 -4.09
N ASN A 152 -3.54 -0.27 -2.79
CA ASN A 152 -3.16 0.71 -1.77
C ASN A 152 -1.65 0.98 -1.78
N CYS A 153 -0.82 -0.04 -2.02
CA CYS A 153 0.62 0.15 -2.06
C CYS A 153 1.07 0.41 -3.49
N VAL A 154 1.65 1.58 -3.70
CA VAL A 154 2.08 2.09 -5.00
C VAL A 154 3.56 2.41 -5.00
N LEU A 155 4.11 2.49 -6.19
CA LEU A 155 5.48 2.89 -6.46
C LEU A 155 5.50 4.27 -7.10
N TYR A 156 6.26 5.18 -6.53
CA TYR A 156 6.65 6.45 -7.13
C TYR A 156 8.13 6.41 -7.53
N GLY A 157 8.49 6.93 -8.69
CA GLY A 157 9.88 6.97 -9.16
C GLY A 157 10.28 5.75 -9.99
N LEU A 158 11.53 5.31 -9.87
CA LEU A 158 12.12 4.30 -10.76
C LEU A 158 11.63 2.87 -10.43
N PRO A 159 11.08 2.11 -11.41
CA PRO A 159 10.59 0.75 -11.18
C PRO A 159 11.66 -0.34 -11.27
N ASN A 160 12.82 -0.03 -11.82
CA ASN A 160 13.89 -0.98 -12.11
C ASN A 160 14.99 -1.04 -11.04
N ILE A 161 14.79 -0.44 -9.86
CA ILE A 161 15.77 -0.51 -8.78
C ILE A 161 15.81 -1.93 -8.21
N ILE A 162 17.02 -2.49 -8.11
CA ILE A 162 17.31 -3.75 -7.43
C ILE A 162 18.10 -3.39 -6.17
N ILE A 163 17.70 -3.94 -5.03
CA ILE A 163 18.47 -3.82 -3.78
C ILE A 163 19.34 -5.05 -3.68
N MET A 164 20.65 -4.84 -3.72
CA MET A 164 21.68 -5.89 -3.69
C MET A 164 22.58 -5.67 -2.49
#